data_AF-A0A1Q7QZU7-F1
#
_entry.id   AF-A0A1Q7QZU7-F1
#
_cell.length_a   1.000
_cell.length_b   1.000
_cell.length_c   1.000
_cell.angle_alpha   90.00
_cell.angle_beta   90.00
_cell.angle_gamma   90.00
#
_symmetry.space_group_name_H-M   'P 1'
#
loop_
_entity.id
_entity.type
_entity.pdbx_description
1 polymer ?
#
loop_
_entity_poly.entity_id
_entity_poly.type
_entity_poly.pdbx_seq_one_letter_code
_entity_poly.pdbx_strand_id
1 'polypeptide(L)'
;MAPQQALKIAEERGLDLVEVAPTATPPVCRIMDYGKYLYQLNKKLHEAKKHQKNIVVKEVKFRPNTDDHDYDFKKNHIIRFLKQGDKVKATVFFRGREIVHQA
;
A
#
# COMPACT_ATOMS: atom_id res chain seq x y z
N MET A 1 31.70 -25.28 -4.42
CA MET A 1 32.55 -24.96 -3.25
C MET A 1 31.94 -25.63 -2.03
N ALA A 2 32.74 -26.23 -1.15
CA ALA A 2 32.19 -26.82 0.07
C ALA A 2 31.70 -25.72 1.03
N PRO A 3 30.61 -25.92 1.80
CA PRO A 3 30.07 -24.91 2.71
C PRO A 3 31.12 -24.37 3.70
N GLN A 4 31.97 -25.26 4.23
CA GLN A 4 33.05 -24.89 5.15
C GLN A 4 34.09 -23.95 4.52
N GLN A 5 34.38 -24.12 3.23
CA GLN A 5 35.32 -23.26 2.52
C GLN A 5 34.72 -21.87 2.30
N ALA A 6 33.41 -21.79 2.02
CA ALA A 6 32.72 -20.51 1.88
C ALA A 6 32.63 -19.74 3.22
N LEU A 7 32.43 -20.45 4.34
CA LEU A 7 32.45 -19.86 5.68
C LEU A 7 33.81 -19.25 6.01
N LYS A 8 34.91 -19.97 5.74
CA LYS A 8 36.27 -19.43 5.94
C LYS A 8 36.52 -18.15 5.15
N ILE A 9 36.12 -18.11 3.88
CA ILE A 9 36.27 -16.92 3.03
C ILE A 9 35.44 -15.74 3.56
N ALA A 10 34.27 -16.01 4.15
CA ALA A 10 33.43 -14.98 4.77
C ALA A 10 34.11 -14.42 6.04
N GLU A 11 34.59 -15.30 6.93
CA GLU A 11 35.31 -14.94 8.15
C GLU A 11 36.60 -14.15 7.86
N GLU A 12 37.42 -14.59 6.90
CA GLU A 12 38.64 -13.89 6.47
C GLU A 12 38.37 -12.46 5.99
N ARG A 13 37.17 -12.22 5.45
CA ARG A 13 36.74 -10.91 4.96
C ARG A 13 35.93 -10.13 6.00
N GLY A 14 35.65 -10.70 7.18
CA GLY A 14 34.80 -10.10 8.20
C GLY A 14 33.35 -9.90 7.74
N LEU A 15 32.85 -10.78 6.87
CA LEU A 15 31.51 -10.74 6.29
C LEU A 15 30.74 -12.03 6.64
N ASP A 16 29.43 -12.05 6.35
CA ASP A 16 28.59 -13.21 6.57
C ASP A 16 28.39 -14.03 5.29
N LEU A 17 28.30 -15.35 5.43
CA LEU A 17 27.80 -16.22 4.36
C LEU A 17 26.27 -16.30 4.45
N VAL A 18 25.57 -15.67 3.51
CA VAL A 18 24.10 -15.56 3.53
C VAL A 18 23.50 -16.40 2.41
N GLU A 19 22.55 -17.29 2.75
CA GLU A 19 21.76 -18.04 1.77
C GLU A 19 20.68 -17.14 1.15
N VAL A 20 20.83 -16.79 -0.13
CA VAL A 20 19.88 -15.89 -0.82
C VAL A 20 18.79 -16.64 -1.58
N ALA A 21 19.06 -17.89 -1.99
CA ALA A 21 18.09 -18.74 -2.65
C ALA A 21 18.21 -20.18 -2.10
N PRO A 22 17.51 -20.50 -1.00
CA PRO A 22 17.56 -21.83 -0.39
C PRO A 22 16.82 -22.89 -1.24
N THR A 23 15.89 -22.47 -2.10
CA THR A 23 15.08 -23.37 -2.95
C THR A 23 15.75 -23.75 -4.28
N ALA A 24 16.91 -23.16 -4.60
CA ALA A 24 17.65 -23.50 -5.80
C ALA A 24 18.45 -24.81 -5.59
N THR A 25 18.69 -25.55 -6.67
CA THR A 25 19.52 -26.76 -6.65
C THR A 25 20.75 -26.57 -7.55
N PRO A 26 21.95 -26.35 -6.98
CA PRO A 26 22.28 -26.23 -5.56
C PRO A 26 21.87 -24.88 -4.94
N PRO A 27 21.74 -24.78 -3.60
CA PRO A 27 21.42 -23.52 -2.91
C PRO A 27 22.41 -22.42 -3.27
N VAL A 28 21.91 -21.20 -3.45
CA VAL A 28 22.74 -20.05 -3.78
C VAL A 28 23.04 -19.25 -2.53
N CYS A 29 24.32 -19.25 -2.14
CA CYS A 29 24.85 -18.46 -1.04
C CYS A 29 25.67 -17.28 -1.57
N ARG A 30 25.66 -16.15 -0.86
CA ARG A 30 26.42 -14.94 -1.18
C ARG A 30 27.09 -14.43 0.08
N ILE A 31 28.37 -14.07 -0.04
CA ILE A 31 29.13 -13.44 1.04
C ILE A 31 28.79 -11.96 1.06
N MET A 32 28.19 -11.47 2.14
CA MET A 32 27.83 -10.05 2.32
C MET A 32 27.62 -9.71 3.79
N ASP A 33 27.60 -8.42 4.12
CA ASP A 33 27.17 -7.92 5.42
C ASP A 33 25.65 -8.04 5.55
N TYR A 34 25.19 -8.97 6.38
CA TYR A 34 23.76 -9.24 6.54
C TYR A 34 23.03 -8.07 7.22
N GLY A 35 23.67 -7.39 8.18
CA GLY A 35 23.09 -6.25 8.89
C GLY A 35 22.84 -5.07 7.96
N LYS A 36 23.83 -4.73 7.13
CA LYS A 36 23.72 -3.68 6.11
C LYS A 36 22.67 -4.03 5.05
N TYR A 37 22.59 -5.29 4.64
CA TYR A 37 21.57 -5.76 3.72
C TYR A 37 20.16 -5.58 4.29
N LEU A 38 19.91 -6.02 5.54
CA LEU A 38 18.62 -5.84 6.22
C LEU A 38 18.25 -4.36 6.35
N TYR A 39 19.21 -3.49 6.67
CA TYR A 39 18.98 -2.06 6.72
C TYR A 39 18.54 -1.49 5.37
N GLN A 40 19.24 -1.84 4.29
CA GLN A 40 18.89 -1.39 2.94
C GLN A 40 17.53 -1.92 2.49
N LEU A 41 17.22 -3.19 2.80
CA LEU A 41 15.93 -3.80 2.50
C LEU A 41 14.79 -3.06 3.23
N ASN A 42 14.95 -2.81 4.54
CA ASN A 42 13.97 -2.07 5.33
C ASN A 42 13.80 -0.64 4.84
N LYS A 43 14.90 0.05 4.49
CA LYS A 43 14.86 1.40 3.92
C LYS A 43 14.08 1.40 2.60
N LYS A 44 14.38 0.47 1.69
CA LYS A 44 13.67 0.33 0.41
C LYS A 44 12.18 0.01 0.61
N LEU A 45 11.84 -0.88 1.54
CA LEU A 45 10.45 -1.20 1.89
C LEU A 45 9.72 0.02 2.47
N HIS A 46 10.38 0.81 3.31
CA HIS A 46 9.80 2.02 3.89
C HIS A 46 9.58 3.11 2.83
N GLU A 47 10.56 3.33 1.95
CA GLU A 47 10.43 4.23 0.80
C GLU A 47 9.30 3.78 -0.12
N ALA A 48 9.21 2.49 -0.46
CA ALA A 48 8.13 1.94 -1.27
C ALA A 48 6.75 2.14 -0.62
N LYS A 49 6.61 1.91 0.70
CA LYS A 49 5.37 2.17 1.46
C LYS A 49 5.02 3.66 1.47
N LYS A 50 6.01 4.55 1.59
CA LYS A 50 5.79 6.00 1.56
C LYS A 50 5.32 6.48 0.18
N HIS A 51 5.83 5.89 -0.89
CA HIS A 51 5.43 6.21 -2.26
C HIS A 51 4.11 5.56 -2.69
N GLN A 52 3.61 4.57 -1.95
CA GLN A 52 2.32 3.97 -2.20
C GLN A 52 1.22 5.02 -1.97
N LYS A 53 0.53 5.41 -3.04
CA LYS A 53 -0.63 6.31 -2.95
C LYS A 53 -1.78 5.58 -2.25
N ASN A 54 -2.12 6.01 -1.04
CA ASN A 54 -3.30 5.54 -0.34
C ASN A 54 -4.55 6.15 -0.99
N ILE A 55 -5.19 5.41 -1.87
CA ILE A 55 -6.49 5.81 -2.44
C ILE A 55 -7.56 5.49 -1.39
N VAL A 56 -8.13 6.52 -0.77
CA VAL A 56 -9.20 6.35 0.22
C VAL A 56 -10.55 6.45 -0.48
N VAL A 57 -11.51 5.62 -0.05
CA VAL A 57 -12.90 5.74 -0.51
C VAL A 57 -13.64 6.68 0.43
N LYS A 58 -14.04 7.85 -0.07
CA LYS A 58 -14.87 8.83 0.64
C LYS A 58 -16.34 8.53 0.35
N GLU A 59 -17.12 8.26 1.39
CA GLU A 59 -18.56 8.06 1.25
C GLU A 59 -19.30 9.40 1.39
N VAL A 60 -20.19 9.70 0.45
CA VAL A 60 -21.05 10.89 0.48
C VAL A 60 -22.51 10.43 0.42
N LYS A 61 -23.30 10.83 1.41
CA LYS A 61 -24.71 10.43 1.53
C LYS A 61 -25.63 11.59 1.18
N PHE A 62 -26.56 11.32 0.26
CA PHE A 62 -27.62 12.24 -0.14
C PHE A 62 -28.95 11.81 0.47
N ARG A 63 -29.86 12.75 0.68
CA ARG A 63 -31.26 12.47 1.00
C ARG A 63 -32.14 12.91 -0.17
N PRO A 64 -33.31 12.30 -0.37
CA PRO A 64 -34.23 12.71 -1.42
C PRO A 64 -34.71 14.17 -1.24
N ASN A 65 -34.90 14.63 0.00
CA ASN A 65 -35.27 16.02 0.30
C ASN A 65 -34.04 16.93 0.54
N THR A 66 -32.94 16.70 -0.17
CA THR A 66 -31.76 17.58 -0.08
C THR A 66 -32.07 18.91 -0.77
N ASP A 67 -31.89 20.01 -0.03
CA ASP A 67 -31.98 21.38 -0.54
C ASP A 67 -30.87 21.65 -1.58
N ASP A 68 -31.13 22.51 -2.57
CA ASP A 68 -30.19 22.89 -3.64
C ASP A 68 -28.84 23.35 -3.07
N HIS A 69 -28.85 24.09 -1.95
CA HIS A 69 -27.63 24.55 -1.31
C HIS A 69 -26.79 23.39 -0.73
N ASP A 70 -27.43 22.40 -0.12
CA ASP A 70 -26.76 21.20 0.42
C ASP A 70 -26.26 20.29 -0.70
N TYR A 71 -26.99 20.22 -1.82
CA TYR A 71 -26.54 19.51 -3.02
C TYR A 71 -25.24 20.11 -3.58
N ASP A 72 -25.21 21.43 -3.80
CA ASP A 72 -24.05 22.11 -4.36
C ASP A 72 -22.83 22.02 -3.43
N PHE A 73 -23.04 22.10 -2.12
CA PHE A 73 -21.98 21.89 -1.14
C PHE A 73 -21.35 20.49 -1.24
N LYS A 74 -22.19 19.45 -1.32
CA LYS A 74 -21.74 18.04 -1.45
C LYS A 74 -21.05 17.80 -2.80
N LYS A 75 -21.61 18.32 -3.89
CA LYS A 75 -21.01 18.26 -5.23
C LYS A 75 -19.60 18.86 -5.25
N ASN A 76 -19.41 20.04 -4.65
CA ASN A 76 -18.10 20.69 -4.57
C ASN A 76 -17.10 19.87 -3.74
N HIS A 77 -17.56 19.22 -2.66
CA HIS A 77 -16.75 18.27 -1.89
C HIS A 77 -16.35 17.03 -2.70
N ILE A 78 -17.28 16.45 -3.45
CA ILE A 78 -17.00 15.31 -4.34
C ILE A 78 -15.93 15.68 -5.37
N ILE A 79 -16.07 16.83 -6.02
CA ILE A 79 -15.09 17.34 -6.98
C ILE A 79 -13.71 17.52 -6.32
N ARG A 80 -13.67 18.04 -5.09
CA ARG A 80 -12.42 18.18 -4.33
C ARG A 80 -11.77 16.83 -4.04
N PHE A 81 -12.53 15.83 -3.60
CA PHE A 81 -12.00 14.49 -3.33
C PHE A 81 -11.48 13.82 -4.61
N LEU A 82 -12.21 13.92 -5.72
CA LEU A 82 -11.76 13.40 -7.02
C LEU A 82 -10.47 14.08 -7.50
N LYS A 83 -10.35 15.41 -7.33
CA LYS A 83 -9.12 16.15 -7.64
C LYS A 83 -7.93 15.74 -6.77
N GLN A 84 -8.18 15.30 -5.54
CA GLN A 84 -7.15 14.78 -4.63
C GLN A 84 -6.75 13.32 -4.96
N GLY A 85 -7.46 12.66 -5.89
CA GLY A 85 -7.20 11.27 -6.28
C GLY A 85 -7.90 10.22 -5.42
N ASP A 86 -8.79 10.66 -4.51
CA ASP A 86 -9.63 9.76 -3.73
C ASP A 86 -10.78 9.22 -4.58
N LYS A 87 -11.25 8.02 -4.25
CA LYS A 87 -12.48 7.47 -4.82
C LYS A 87 -13.66 7.97 -4.03
N VAL A 88 -14.78 8.25 -4.70
CA VAL A 88 -16.00 8.70 -4.03
C VAL A 88 -17.11 7.68 -4.24
N LYS A 89 -17.79 7.31 -3.16
CA LYS A 89 -19.01 6.51 -3.18
C LYS A 89 -20.19 7.40 -2.78
N ALA A 90 -20.94 7.86 -3.77
CA ALA A 90 -22.19 8.59 -3.54
C ALA A 90 -23.34 7.60 -3.32
N THR A 91 -24.11 7.76 -2.26
CA THR A 91 -25.27 6.91 -1.95
C THR A 91 -26.45 7.79 -1.57
N VAL A 92 -27.64 7.52 -2.12
CA VAL A 92 -28.88 8.17 -1.68
C VAL A 92 -29.52 7.31 -0.59
N PHE A 93 -29.79 7.89 0.57
CA PHE A 93 -30.43 7.22 1.68
C PHE A 93 -31.92 7.60 1.72
N PHE A 94 -32.77 6.61 1.53
CA PHE A 94 -34.23 6.75 1.60
C PHE A 94 -34.71 6.36 3.02
N ARG A 95 -35.59 7.16 3.63
CA ARG A 95 -36.26 6.83 4.89
C ARG A 95 -37.65 6.26 4.61
N GLY A 96 -37.93 5.04 5.07
CA GLY A 96 -39.28 4.47 5.08
C GLY A 96 -39.88 4.25 3.69
N ARG A 97 -41.08 4.79 3.43
CA ARG A 97 -41.84 4.60 2.17
C ARG A 97 -41.36 5.50 1.01
N GLU A 98 -40.21 6.15 1.13
CA GLU A 98 -39.64 7.00 0.08
C GLU A 98 -39.13 6.22 -1.15
N ILE A 99 -39.01 4.89 -1.06
CA ILE A 99 -38.64 4.01 -2.19
C ILE A 99 -39.69 4.07 -3.33
N VAL A 100 -40.90 4.56 -3.04
CA VAL A 100 -42.04 4.56 -3.97
C VAL A 100 -42.16 5.86 -4.79
N HIS A 101 -41.40 6.91 -4.49
CA HIS A 101 -41.39 8.13 -5.31
C HIS A 101 -40.24 8.10 -6.33
N GLN A 102 -40.51 7.45 -7.46
CA GLN A 102 -39.97 7.95 -8.73
C GLN A 102 -40.76 9.22 -9.07
N ALA A 103 -40.12 10.37 -8.90
CA ALA A 103 -40.47 11.56 -9.67
C ALA A 103 -39.69 11.54 -10.98
#